data_AF-A0AAE0QBW7-F1
#
_entry.id   AF-A0AAE0QBW7-F1
#
_cell.length_a   1.000
_cell.length_b   1.000
_cell.length_c   1.000
_cell.angle_alpha   90.00
_cell.angle_beta   90.00
_cell.angle_gamma   90.00
#
_symmetry.space_group_name_H-M   'P 1'
#
loop_
_entity.id
_entity.type
_entity.pdbx_description
1 polymer ?
#
loop_
_entity_poly.entity_id
_entity_poly.type
_entity_poly.pdbx_seq_one_letter_code
_entity_poly.pdbx_strand_id
1 'polypeptide(L)'
;MDRTEENRQEYKELQRRVKKEVSKAKQKAYDELYTRLDTREGEKDLYRLARQRDRDGKDVQQVRVIKDRDGRVLTSEESVQRRWKEYFEELMNEENEREKRVEGVNSVEQEVDKIRKDEVRKALKRMKSGKAVGPDDIPVEVWKCLGEAAVEFLASLFNRVL
;
A
#
# COMPACT_ATOMS: atom_id res chain seq x y z
N MET A 1 16.82 10.91 -29.91
CA MET A 1 15.39 11.28 -29.88
C MET A 1 15.27 12.55 -29.07
N ASP A 2 15.36 13.69 -29.76
CA ASP A 2 15.47 15.01 -29.14
C ASP A 2 14.14 15.41 -28.48
N ARG A 3 14.17 15.99 -27.28
CA ARG A 3 12.97 16.37 -26.51
C ARG A 3 12.65 17.85 -26.73
N THR A 4 12.34 18.22 -27.96
CA THR A 4 11.90 19.58 -28.34
C THR A 4 10.45 19.84 -27.92
N GLU A 5 10.10 21.10 -27.64
CA GLU A 5 8.74 21.52 -27.24
C GLU A 5 7.69 21.18 -28.33
N GLU A 6 8.11 21.10 -29.59
CA GLU A 6 7.31 20.64 -30.73
C GLU A 6 6.83 19.19 -30.55
N ASN A 7 7.72 18.27 -30.12
CA ASN A 7 7.36 16.87 -29.85
C ASN A 7 6.36 16.75 -28.70
N ARG A 8 6.40 17.68 -27.74
CA ARG A 8 5.44 17.75 -26.62
C ARG A 8 4.08 18.26 -27.09
N GLN A 9 4.04 19.22 -28.02
CA GLN A 9 2.81 19.71 -28.62
C GLN A 9 2.14 18.63 -29.47
N GLU A 10 2.91 17.96 -30.32
CA GLU A 10 2.41 16.85 -31.14
C GLU A 10 1.85 15.71 -30.30
N TYR A 11 2.54 15.32 -29.22
CA TYR A 11 2.04 14.34 -28.26
C TYR A 11 0.69 14.75 -27.64
N LYS A 12 0.54 16.02 -27.23
CA LYS A 12 -0.72 16.53 -26.67
C LYS A 12 -1.85 16.49 -27.69
N GLU A 13 -1.58 16.80 -28.95
CA GLU A 13 -2.58 16.74 -30.02
C GLU A 13 -3.01 15.30 -30.31
N LEU A 14 -2.07 14.37 -30.40
CA LEU A 14 -2.37 12.94 -30.54
C LEU A 14 -3.19 12.44 -29.34
N GLN A 15 -2.82 12.82 -28.11
CA GLN A 15 -3.57 12.45 -26.92
C GLN A 15 -5.00 13.01 -26.94
N ARG A 16 -5.20 14.24 -27.44
CA ARG A 16 -6.55 14.83 -27.63
C ARG A 16 -7.36 14.05 -28.66
N ARG A 17 -6.76 13.67 -29.79
CA ARG A 17 -7.42 12.86 -30.83
C ARG A 17 -7.83 11.49 -30.28
N VAL A 18 -6.93 10.81 -29.57
CA VAL A 18 -7.23 9.52 -28.92
C VAL A 18 -8.37 9.66 -27.91
N LYS A 19 -8.33 10.66 -27.03
CA LYS A 19 -9.41 10.91 -26.07
C LYS A 19 -10.75 11.16 -26.76
N LYS A 20 -10.75 11.88 -27.89
CA LYS A 20 -11.97 12.14 -28.68
C LYS A 20 -12.55 10.85 -29.25
N GLU A 21 -11.71 9.99 -29.85
CA GLU A 21 -12.17 8.71 -30.39
C GLU A 21 -12.65 7.75 -29.29
N VAL A 22 -11.97 7.69 -28.14
CA VAL A 22 -12.44 6.93 -26.97
C VAL A 22 -13.79 7.46 -26.48
N SER A 23 -13.98 8.79 -26.45
CA SER A 23 -15.26 9.39 -26.07
C SER A 23 -16.38 9.00 -27.02
N LYS A 24 -16.13 9.00 -28.34
CA LYS A 24 -17.11 8.57 -29.34
C LYS A 24 -17.44 7.09 -29.21
N ALA A 25 -16.43 6.23 -29.04
CA ALA A 25 -16.62 4.79 -28.87
C ALA A 25 -17.45 4.49 -27.61
N LYS A 26 -17.17 5.18 -26.50
CA LYS A 26 -17.97 5.08 -25.27
C LYS A 26 -19.41 5.52 -25.49
N GLN A 27 -19.63 6.66 -26.15
CA GLN A 27 -20.98 7.15 -26.45
C GLN A 27 -21.76 6.13 -27.27
N LYS A 28 -21.15 5.62 -28.35
CA LYS A 28 -21.77 4.59 -29.20
C LYS A 28 -22.15 3.34 -28.40
N ALA A 29 -21.27 2.88 -27.51
CA ALA A 29 -21.56 1.72 -26.65
C ALA A 29 -22.73 2.00 -25.68
N TYR A 30 -22.85 3.22 -25.15
CA TYR A 30 -24.00 3.59 -24.33
C TYR A 30 -25.29 3.65 -25.15
N ASP A 31 -25.26 4.24 -26.35
CA ASP A 31 -26.43 4.35 -27.21
C ASP A 31 -26.95 2.95 -27.62
N GLU A 32 -26.04 2.02 -27.94
CA GLU A 32 -26.37 0.62 -28.22
C GLU A 32 -26.96 -0.09 -27.00
N LEU A 33 -26.41 0.16 -25.80
CA LEU A 33 -26.95 -0.36 -24.55
C LEU A 33 -28.38 0.16 -24.32
N TYR A 34 -28.62 1.47 -24.42
CA TYR A 34 -29.95 2.05 -24.20
C TYR A 34 -30.98 1.51 -25.20
N THR A 35 -30.60 1.40 -26.47
CA THR A 35 -31.45 0.80 -27.50
C THR A 35 -31.82 -0.64 -27.13
N ARG A 36 -30.88 -1.43 -26.59
CA ARG A 36 -31.15 -2.80 -26.15
C ARG A 36 -32.06 -2.84 -24.93
N LEU A 37 -31.88 -1.94 -23.96
CA LEU A 37 -32.71 -1.88 -22.75
C LEU A 37 -34.18 -1.53 -23.04
N ASP A 38 -34.47 -0.87 -24.17
CA ASP A 38 -35.83 -0.55 -24.62
C ASP A 38 -36.56 -1.75 -25.27
N THR A 39 -35.87 -2.88 -25.41
CA THR A 39 -36.45 -4.14 -25.91
C THR A 39 -36.90 -5.05 -24.76
N ARG A 40 -37.83 -5.96 -25.04
CA ARG A 40 -38.29 -6.98 -24.08
C ARG A 40 -37.18 -7.92 -23.61
N GLU A 41 -36.14 -8.11 -24.41
CA GLU A 41 -34.95 -8.91 -24.06
C GLU A 41 -34.01 -8.13 -23.13
N GLY A 42 -34.01 -6.80 -23.23
CA GLY A 42 -33.24 -5.87 -22.39
C GLY A 42 -33.74 -5.73 -20.95
N GLU A 43 -34.97 -6.17 -20.65
CA GLU A 43 -35.54 -6.12 -19.31
C GLU A 43 -34.66 -6.90 -18.29
N LYS A 44 -34.12 -8.06 -18.68
CA LYS A 44 -33.18 -8.83 -17.85
C LYS A 44 -31.87 -8.09 -17.60
N ASP A 45 -31.40 -7.32 -18.56
CA ASP A 45 -30.19 -6.50 -18.43
C ASP A 45 -30.44 -5.32 -17.48
N LEU A 46 -31.62 -4.69 -17.52
CA LEU A 46 -32.02 -3.66 -16.54
C LEU A 46 -31.99 -4.18 -15.10
N TYR A 47 -32.59 -5.34 -14.84
CA TYR A 47 -32.54 -5.96 -13.51
C TYR A 47 -31.11 -6.29 -13.08
N ARG A 48 -30.25 -6.75 -14.01
CA ARG A 48 -28.83 -7.03 -13.71
C ARG A 48 -28.09 -5.76 -13.35
N LEU A 49 -28.26 -4.68 -14.12
CA LEU A 49 -27.66 -3.36 -13.87
C LEU A 49 -28.13 -2.79 -12.53
N ALA A 50 -29.42 -2.88 -12.23
CA ALA A 50 -29.98 -2.42 -10.95
C ALA A 50 -29.37 -3.17 -9.76
N ARG A 51 -29.28 -4.51 -9.82
CA ARG A 51 -28.63 -5.30 -8.77
C ARG A 51 -27.14 -5.03 -8.65
N GLN A 52 -26.46 -4.66 -9.73
CA GLN A 52 -25.05 -4.32 -9.67
C GLN A 52 -24.84 -2.97 -8.96
N ARG A 53 -25.64 -1.95 -9.31
CA ARG A 53 -25.59 -0.64 -8.63
C ARG A 53 -25.93 -0.74 -7.14
N ASP A 54 -26.92 -1.56 -6.78
CA ASP A 54 -27.26 -1.82 -5.37
C ASP A 54 -26.09 -2.50 -4.60
N ARG A 55 -25.35 -3.39 -5.24
CA ARG A 55 -24.15 -4.01 -4.63
C ARG A 55 -22.98 -3.04 -4.51
N ASP A 56 -22.72 -2.24 -5.54
CA ASP A 56 -21.63 -1.27 -5.56
C ASP A 56 -21.82 -0.16 -4.50
N GLY A 57 -23.07 0.13 -4.12
CA GLY A 57 -23.42 1.10 -3.08
C GLY A 57 -23.39 0.57 -1.64
N LYS A 58 -23.07 -0.71 -1.42
CA LYS A 58 -23.00 -1.32 -0.08
C LYS A 58 -21.54 -1.40 0.37
N ASP A 59 -21.24 -0.87 1.55
CA ASP A 59 -19.92 -0.96 2.19
C ASP A 59 -19.46 -2.40 2.42
N VAL A 60 -20.42 -3.30 2.57
CA VAL A 60 -20.21 -4.73 2.78
C VAL A 60 -20.89 -5.50 1.66
N GLN A 61 -20.14 -5.84 0.62
CA GLN A 61 -20.63 -6.60 -0.54
C GLN A 61 -20.85 -8.09 -0.25
N GLN A 62 -20.16 -8.62 0.77
CA GLN A 62 -20.36 -9.97 1.31
C GLN A 62 -20.55 -9.88 2.82
N VAL A 63 -21.59 -10.53 3.34
CA VAL A 63 -21.67 -10.83 4.77
C VAL A 63 -20.42 -11.62 5.13
N ARG A 64 -19.52 -11.02 5.91
CA ARG A 64 -18.32 -11.70 6.41
C ARG A 64 -18.75 -12.68 7.48
N VAL A 65 -19.17 -13.85 7.04
CA VAL A 65 -19.57 -14.94 7.92
C VAL A 65 -18.33 -15.68 8.38
N ILE A 66 -18.07 -15.66 9.67
CA ILE A 66 -16.97 -16.41 10.27
C ILE A 66 -17.41 -17.86 10.38
N LYS A 67 -16.57 -18.77 9.87
CA LYS A 67 -16.83 -20.20 9.86
C LYS A 67 -15.84 -20.94 10.76
N ASP A 68 -16.30 -22.03 11.36
CA ASP A 68 -15.41 -22.98 12.03
C ASP A 68 -14.58 -23.80 11.02
N ARG A 69 -13.74 -24.71 11.53
CA ARG A 69 -12.88 -25.57 10.72
C ARG A 69 -13.67 -26.51 9.81
N ASP A 70 -14.87 -26.90 10.24
CA ASP A 70 -15.79 -27.75 9.50
C ASP A 70 -16.65 -26.97 8.48
N GLY A 71 -16.39 -25.66 8.33
CA GLY A 71 -17.06 -24.79 7.37
C GLY A 71 -18.46 -24.35 7.79
N ARG A 72 -18.86 -24.60 9.05
CA ARG A 72 -20.15 -24.18 9.60
C ARG A 72 -20.08 -22.73 10.06
N VAL A 73 -21.18 -22.03 9.85
CA VAL A 73 -21.32 -20.61 10.18
C VAL A 73 -21.43 -20.43 11.69
N LEU A 74 -20.58 -19.59 12.28
CA LEU A 74 -20.61 -19.22 13.68
C LEU A 74 -21.48 -17.98 13.89
N THR A 75 -22.44 -18.08 14.80
CA THR A 75 -23.44 -17.02 15.09
C THR A 75 -23.34 -16.45 16.51
N SER A 76 -22.66 -17.15 17.43
CA SER A 76 -22.44 -16.70 18.81
C SER A 76 -21.16 -15.89 18.91
N GLU A 77 -21.17 -14.82 19.71
CA GLU A 77 -19.99 -13.99 19.95
C GLU A 77 -18.84 -14.80 20.55
N GLU A 78 -19.12 -15.67 21.53
CA GLU A 78 -18.11 -16.53 22.16
C GLU A 78 -17.46 -17.49 21.17
N SER A 79 -18.25 -18.06 20.25
CA SER A 79 -17.71 -18.99 19.25
C SER A 79 -16.89 -18.27 18.18
N VAL A 80 -17.30 -17.06 17.79
CA VAL A 80 -16.53 -16.18 16.91
C VAL A 80 -15.19 -15.80 17.55
N GLN A 81 -15.18 -15.35 18.80
CA GLN A 81 -13.94 -14.99 19.52
C GLN A 81 -13.01 -16.19 19.65
N ARG A 82 -13.54 -17.37 19.98
CA ARG A 82 -12.76 -18.61 20.05
C ARG A 82 -12.16 -18.97 18.70
N ARG A 83 -12.93 -18.86 17.61
CA ARG A 83 -12.46 -19.12 16.25
C ARG A 83 -11.35 -18.16 15.82
N TRP A 84 -11.45 -16.88 16.21
CA TRP A 84 -10.40 -15.88 16.01
C TRP A 84 -9.12 -16.25 16.76
N LYS A 85 -9.25 -16.62 18.04
CA LYS A 85 -8.12 -17.07 18.86
C LYS A 85 -7.42 -18.28 18.22
N GLU A 86 -8.17 -19.33 17.89
CA GLU A 86 -7.65 -20.53 17.23
C GLU A 86 -6.93 -20.19 15.91
N TYR A 87 -7.54 -19.31 15.08
CA TYR A 87 -6.92 -18.89 13.80
C TYR A 87 -5.56 -18.25 14.00
N PHE A 88 -5.46 -17.29 14.94
CA PHE A 88 -4.21 -16.58 15.18
C PHE A 88 -3.18 -17.43 15.94
N GLU A 89 -3.61 -18.33 16.83
CA GLU A 89 -2.72 -19.29 17.47
C GLU A 89 -2.09 -20.23 16.44
N GLU A 90 -2.83 -20.70 15.45
CA GLU A 90 -2.26 -21.48 14.34
C GLU A 90 -1.37 -20.62 13.46
N LEU A 91 -1.85 -19.47 12.99
CA LEU A 91 -1.10 -18.61 12.08
C LEU A 91 0.24 -18.14 12.67
N MET A 92 0.29 -17.89 13.98
CA MET A 92 1.46 -17.35 14.66
C MET A 92 2.40 -18.43 15.21
N ASN A 93 1.88 -19.62 15.52
CA ASN A 93 2.67 -20.72 16.10
C ASN A 93 2.91 -21.89 15.15
N GLU A 94 2.31 -21.90 13.96
CA GLU A 94 2.86 -22.69 12.86
C GLU A 94 4.24 -22.14 12.56
N GLU A 95 5.25 -22.86 13.06
CA GLU A 95 6.60 -22.84 12.55
C GLU A 95 6.50 -23.26 11.08
N ASN A 96 6.14 -22.29 10.24
CA ASN A 96 6.21 -22.44 8.81
C ASN A 96 7.62 -22.99 8.55
N GLU A 97 7.75 -23.96 7.65
CA GLU A 97 9.00 -24.19 6.94
C GLU A 97 9.28 -22.94 6.09
N ARG A 98 9.48 -21.80 6.73
CA ARG A 98 10.39 -20.80 6.22
C ARG A 98 11.65 -21.61 6.08
N GLU A 99 12.00 -21.90 4.83
CA GLU A 99 13.32 -22.35 4.43
C GLU A 99 14.25 -21.72 5.43
N LYS A 100 14.82 -22.51 6.35
CA LYS A 100 15.76 -21.98 7.32
C LYS A 100 16.77 -21.33 6.42
N ARG A 101 16.73 -20.02 6.31
CA ARG A 101 17.89 -19.26 5.94
C ARG A 101 18.81 -19.56 7.10
N VAL A 102 19.54 -20.66 6.95
CA VAL A 102 20.95 -20.67 7.20
C VAL A 102 21.50 -19.64 6.22
N GLU A 103 21.16 -18.36 6.45
CA GLU A 103 22.17 -17.35 6.42
C GLU A 103 23.16 -17.92 7.42
N GLY A 104 24.17 -18.60 6.89
CA GLY A 104 25.45 -18.64 7.55
C GLY A 104 25.75 -17.17 7.75
N VAL A 105 25.27 -16.62 8.87
CA VAL A 105 25.82 -15.43 9.44
C VAL A 105 27.20 -15.92 9.77
N ASN A 106 28.09 -15.77 8.79
CA ASN A 106 29.48 -15.57 9.09
C ASN A 106 29.41 -14.41 10.06
N SER A 107 29.44 -14.71 11.35
CA SER A 107 29.71 -13.75 12.39
C SER A 107 31.10 -13.26 12.04
N VAL A 108 31.17 -12.30 11.12
CA VAL A 108 32.38 -11.54 10.93
C VAL A 108 32.45 -10.80 12.25
N GLU A 109 33.29 -11.31 13.16
CA GLU A 109 33.79 -10.55 14.30
C GLU A 109 34.59 -9.39 13.71
N GLN A 110 33.87 -8.46 13.10
CA GLN A 110 34.42 -7.25 12.55
C GLN A 110 34.35 -6.27 13.69
N GLU A 111 35.51 -5.86 14.19
CA GLU A 111 35.60 -4.72 15.08
C GLU A 111 34.94 -3.53 14.37
N VAL A 112 33.75 -3.15 14.83
CA VAL A 112 33.04 -2.01 14.27
C VAL A 112 33.69 -0.76 14.84
N ASP A 113 34.29 0.03 13.96
CA ASP A 113 34.85 1.33 14.34
C ASP A 113 33.78 2.23 14.99
N LYS A 114 34.20 3.00 15.98
CA LYS A 114 33.33 4.01 16.60
C LYS A 114 32.84 5.01 15.56
N ILE A 115 31.54 5.28 15.59
CA ILE A 115 30.90 6.29 14.73
C ILE A 115 31.49 7.66 15.07
N ARG A 116 32.03 8.35 14.06
CA ARG A 116 32.65 9.66 14.20
C ARG A 116 31.61 10.78 14.06
N LYS A 117 31.84 11.90 14.75
CA LYS A 117 31.00 13.11 14.63
C LYS A 117 30.86 13.59 13.17
N ASP A 118 31.91 13.45 12.36
CA ASP A 118 31.87 13.84 10.94
C ASP A 118 30.91 12.99 10.11
N GLU A 119 30.77 11.70 10.42
CA GLU A 119 29.84 10.79 9.75
C GLU A 119 28.40 11.17 10.08
N VAL A 120 28.13 11.45 11.36
CA VAL A 120 26.82 11.94 11.83
C VAL A 120 26.48 13.28 11.17
N ARG A 121 27.43 14.21 11.10
CA ARG A 121 27.24 15.52 10.43
C ARG A 121 26.93 15.35 8.95
N LYS A 122 27.65 14.45 8.26
CA LYS A 122 27.41 14.14 6.84
C LYS A 122 26.06 13.45 6.63
N ALA A 123 25.66 12.56 7.52
CA ALA A 123 24.37 11.89 7.49
C ALA A 123 23.21 12.89 7.66
N LEU A 124 23.23 13.72 8.70
CA LEU A 124 22.22 14.77 8.94
C LEU A 124 22.08 15.72 7.74
N LYS A 125 23.19 16.11 7.12
CA LYS A 125 23.18 16.96 5.91
C LYS A 125 22.52 16.28 4.70
N ARG A 126 22.66 14.95 4.56
CA ARG A 126 22.09 14.17 3.46
C ARG A 126 20.61 13.86 3.64
N MET A 127 20.10 13.86 4.86
CA MET A 127 18.69 13.53 5.14
C MET A 127 17.76 14.60 4.54
N LYS A 128 16.62 14.17 3.98
CA LYS A 128 15.63 15.07 3.39
C LYS A 128 14.65 15.57 4.46
N SER A 129 14.36 16.86 4.43
CA SER A 129 13.31 17.48 5.25
C SER A 129 11.91 17.14 4.71
N GLY A 130 10.88 17.23 5.55
CA GLY A 130 9.48 16.97 5.20
C GLY A 130 9.14 15.48 5.03
N LYS A 131 9.85 14.60 5.73
CA LYS A 131 9.54 13.16 5.78
C LYS A 131 8.56 12.86 6.91
N ALA A 132 7.77 11.80 6.75
CA ALA A 132 6.90 11.30 7.80
C ALA A 132 7.74 10.94 9.04
N VAL A 133 7.23 11.29 10.22
CA VAL A 133 7.86 10.98 11.50
C VAL A 133 7.74 9.49 11.81
N GLY A 134 8.71 8.97 12.56
CA GLY A 134 8.67 7.60 13.07
C GLY A 134 7.80 7.50 14.33
N PRO A 135 7.80 6.34 15.01
CA PRO A 135 7.09 6.13 16.28
C PRO A 135 7.56 7.04 17.42
N ASP A 136 8.71 7.69 17.27
CA ASP A 136 9.23 8.68 18.20
C ASP A 136 8.57 10.06 18.05
N ASP A 137 7.80 10.28 16.97
CA ASP A 137 7.22 11.57 16.59
C ASP A 137 8.25 12.71 16.46
N ILE A 138 9.54 12.39 16.22
CA ILE A 138 10.62 13.38 16.09
C ILE A 138 10.94 13.63 14.61
N PRO A 139 10.68 14.83 14.06
CA PRO A 139 11.07 15.16 12.70
C PRO A 139 12.58 15.44 12.58
N VAL A 140 13.16 15.14 11.41
CA VAL A 140 14.61 15.31 11.15
C VAL A 140 15.07 16.76 11.29
N GLU A 141 14.16 17.71 11.11
CA GLU A 141 14.34 19.13 11.29
C GLU A 141 14.86 19.46 12.69
N VAL A 142 14.39 18.76 13.73
CA VAL A 142 14.85 18.97 15.12
C VAL A 142 16.36 18.72 15.21
N TRP A 143 16.83 17.60 14.66
CA TRP A 143 18.24 17.24 14.65
C TRP A 143 19.10 18.20 13.81
N LYS A 144 18.56 18.71 12.70
CA LYS A 144 19.25 19.71 11.87
C LYS A 144 19.33 21.08 12.55
N CYS A 145 18.28 21.51 13.26
CA CYS A 145 18.23 22.79 13.97
C CYS A 145 19.15 22.83 15.19
N LEU A 146 19.31 21.71 15.88
CA LEU A 146 20.18 21.58 17.05
C LEU A 146 21.68 21.64 16.71
N GLY A 147 22.05 21.56 15.43
CA GLY A 147 23.42 21.76 14.97
C GLY A 147 24.42 20.81 15.65
N GLU A 148 25.49 21.37 16.20
CA GLU A 148 26.56 20.56 16.79
C GLU A 148 26.10 19.78 18.03
N ALA A 149 25.18 20.31 18.84
CA ALA A 149 24.65 19.59 19.99
C ALA A 149 23.97 18.27 19.60
N ALA A 150 23.25 18.25 18.47
CA ALA A 150 22.68 17.01 17.92
C ALA A 150 23.77 16.05 17.44
N VAL A 151 24.83 16.56 16.81
CA VAL A 151 25.96 15.74 16.36
C VAL A 151 26.65 15.04 17.54
N GLU A 152 26.89 15.77 18.64
CA GLU A 152 27.50 15.20 19.84
C GLU A 152 26.60 14.17 20.53
N PHE A 153 25.32 14.50 20.69
CA PHE A 153 24.35 13.60 21.30
C PHE A 153 24.18 12.32 20.50
N LEU A 154 23.95 12.41 19.18
CA LEU A 154 23.74 11.24 18.32
C LEU A 154 25.00 10.38 18.20
N ALA A 155 26.19 10.99 18.10
CA ALA A 155 27.44 10.23 18.10
C ALA A 155 27.63 9.48 19.43
N SER A 156 27.32 10.11 20.57
CA SER A 156 27.39 9.43 21.87
C SER A 156 26.34 8.32 22.01
N LEU A 157 25.11 8.56 21.56
CA LEU A 157 24.01 7.61 21.61
C LEU A 157 24.31 6.37 20.76
N PHE A 158 24.72 6.56 19.50
CA PHE A 158 24.99 5.44 18.59
C PHE A 158 26.18 4.61 19.06
N ASN A 159 27.23 5.23 19.60
CA ASN A 159 28.37 4.51 20.16
C ASN A 159 28.06 3.80 21.50
N ARG A 160 26.88 3.98 22.09
CA ARG A 160 26.45 3.27 23.30
C ARG A 160 25.63 2.01 22.99
N VAL A 161 25.12 1.91 21.76
CA VAL A 161 24.32 0.77 21.28
C VAL A 161 25.04 -0.06 20.21
N LEU A 162 26.19 0.43 19.75
CA LEU A 162 27.23 -0.36 19.06
C LEU A 162 27.86 -1.34 20.04
#